data_AF-A0A7S7NK45-F1
#
_entry.id   AF-A0A7S7NK45-F1
#
_cell.length_a   1.000
_cell.length_b   1.000
_cell.length_c   1.000
_cell.angle_alpha   90.00
_cell.angle_beta   90.00
_cell.angle_gamma   90.00
#
_symmetry.space_group_name_H-M   'P 1'
#
loop_
_entity.id
_entity.type
_entity.pdbx_description
1 polymer ?
#
loop_
_entity_poly.entity_id
_entity_poly.type
_entity_poly.pdbx_seq_one_letter_code
_entity_poly.pdbx_strand_id
1 'polypeptide(L)'
;MIRFALAFLLAPMAMMAATISVNVYAALGPSPYPGESPSYGTAYPQAGTYATTVQDALQAGGTDSGDINTSPTAFNKVTSVNASEILTSAGAYNMWRGNLNPTGNFANETGTFLFFPFSITVTGGQVALSDITFTQTFSNPTLQAAYGVNYVYSAADIYSFEEMGFVNPSTYLTGGEGASTPVDGIFNTGGFFAFAYNATANGGVTPNQQVANTLAAIAAFGNYTIKTCVSVGTQASSCAEVAVNAPPQAIPEPASYALMGAGLLSLLAFRRKRA
;
A
#
# COMPACT_ATOMS: atom_id res chain seq x y z
N MET A 1 77.94 0.74 -3.99
CA MET A 1 76.75 0.20 -4.71
C MET A 1 75.64 -0.02 -3.69
N ILE A 2 74.77 0.99 -3.51
CA ILE A 2 73.66 0.95 -2.54
C ILE A 2 72.43 0.45 -3.27
N ARG A 3 72.00 -0.78 -2.96
CA ARG A 3 70.75 -1.37 -3.49
C ARG A 3 69.59 -0.80 -2.67
N PHE A 4 68.92 0.22 -3.21
CA PHE A 4 67.61 0.66 -2.72
C PHE A 4 66.59 -0.41 -3.09
N ALA A 5 66.24 -1.25 -2.12
CA ALA A 5 65.07 -2.12 -2.21
C ALA A 5 63.83 -1.25 -2.03
N LEU A 6 63.20 -0.89 -3.15
CA LEU A 6 61.89 -0.25 -3.18
C LEU A 6 60.84 -1.29 -2.79
N ALA A 7 60.63 -1.47 -1.49
CA ALA A 7 59.53 -2.25 -0.95
C ALA A 7 58.23 -1.53 -1.29
N PHE A 8 57.59 -1.94 -2.39
CA PHE A 8 56.21 -1.56 -2.70
C PHE A 8 55.32 -2.07 -1.54
N LEU A 9 54.92 -1.16 -0.65
CA LEU A 9 53.81 -1.38 0.27
C LEU A 9 52.55 -1.58 -0.58
N LEU A 10 52.24 -2.82 -0.92
CA LEU A 10 50.89 -3.24 -1.27
C LEU A 10 50.08 -3.22 0.03
N ALA A 11 49.66 -2.03 0.45
CA ALA A 11 48.62 -1.93 1.45
C ALA A 11 47.37 -2.58 0.83
N PRO A 12 46.81 -3.64 1.43
CA PRO A 12 45.55 -4.17 0.98
C PRO A 12 44.53 -3.04 1.13
N MET A 13 44.09 -2.46 0.01
CA MET A 13 42.89 -1.62 0.03
C MET A 13 41.77 -2.55 0.49
N ALA A 14 41.40 -2.42 1.76
CA ALA A 14 40.20 -3.06 2.26
C ALA A 14 39.04 -2.50 1.42
N MET A 15 38.59 -3.27 0.44
CA MET A 15 37.34 -2.99 -0.24
C MET A 15 36.26 -3.11 0.83
N MET A 16 35.84 -1.95 1.34
CA MET A 16 34.70 -1.87 2.24
C MET A 16 33.52 -2.45 1.46
N ALA A 17 33.03 -3.62 1.89
CA ALA A 17 31.88 -4.24 1.27
C ALA A 17 30.72 -3.23 1.34
N ALA A 18 30.07 -3.00 0.21
CA ALA A 18 28.93 -2.10 0.16
C ALA A 18 27.87 -2.59 1.17
N THR A 19 27.43 -1.68 2.04
CA THR A 19 26.36 -1.97 3.00
C THR A 19 25.05 -1.47 2.42
N ILE A 20 24.07 -2.36 2.29
CA ILE A 20 22.73 -2.04 1.80
C ILE A 20 21.76 -2.14 2.98
N SER A 21 21.04 -1.05 3.26
CA SER A 21 19.94 -1.03 4.22
C SER A 21 18.62 -0.96 3.46
N VAL A 22 17.68 -1.84 3.81
CA VAL A 22 16.33 -1.86 3.23
C VAL A 22 15.34 -1.74 4.38
N ASN A 23 14.45 -0.75 4.30
CA ASN A 23 13.35 -0.58 5.25
C ASN A 23 12.04 -0.58 4.48
N VAL A 24 11.11 -1.44 4.90
CA VAL A 24 9.77 -1.55 4.34
C VAL A 24 8.78 -1.12 5.42
N TYR A 25 7.81 -0.31 5.03
CA TYR A 25 6.76 0.18 5.90
C TYR A 25 5.41 -0.23 5.32
N ALA A 26 4.38 -0.20 6.14
CA ALA A 26 3.01 -0.30 5.66
C ALA A 26 2.24 0.93 6.10
N ALA A 27 1.44 1.49 5.20
CA ALA A 27 0.66 2.70 5.46
C ALA A 27 -0.65 2.68 4.68
N LEU A 28 -1.67 3.37 5.19
CA LEU A 28 -2.89 3.62 4.44
C LEU A 28 -2.75 4.90 3.63
N GLY A 29 -3.32 4.92 2.43
CA GLY A 29 -3.31 6.09 1.57
C GLY A 29 -4.50 6.14 0.60
N PRO A 30 -4.62 7.22 -0.17
CA PRO A 30 -5.67 7.40 -1.17
C PRO A 30 -5.49 6.48 -2.38
N SER A 31 -6.51 6.34 -3.23
CA SER A 31 -6.39 5.49 -4.43
C SER A 31 -5.27 5.97 -5.35
N PRO A 32 -4.32 5.09 -5.77
CA PRO A 32 -3.27 5.47 -6.69
C PRO A 32 -3.75 5.61 -8.14
N TYR A 33 -4.98 5.20 -8.44
CA TYR A 33 -5.44 5.11 -9.82
C TYR A 33 -5.81 6.48 -10.42
N PRO A 34 -5.45 6.71 -11.71
CA PRO A 34 -5.75 7.95 -12.40
C PRO A 34 -7.23 8.36 -12.34
N GLY A 35 -7.47 9.58 -11.85
CA GLY A 35 -8.82 10.13 -11.74
C GLY A 35 -9.67 9.58 -10.59
N GLU A 36 -9.15 8.65 -9.78
CA GLU A 36 -9.89 8.11 -8.63
C GLU A 36 -9.79 9.03 -7.42
N SER A 37 -8.59 9.39 -6.97
CA SER A 37 -8.40 10.14 -5.72
C SER A 37 -7.49 11.36 -5.94
N PRO A 38 -8.00 12.60 -5.80
CA PRO A 38 -7.23 13.81 -6.05
C PRO A 38 -5.98 13.94 -5.17
N SER A 39 -6.05 13.42 -3.94
CA SER A 39 -4.96 13.51 -2.97
C SER A 39 -3.73 12.68 -3.32
N TYR A 40 -3.90 11.62 -4.13
CA TYR A 40 -2.77 10.87 -4.66
C TYR A 40 -2.02 11.66 -5.75
N GLY A 41 -2.78 12.37 -6.59
CA GLY A 41 -2.35 13.11 -7.78
C GLY A 41 -1.86 12.19 -8.90
N THR A 42 -2.36 12.39 -10.10
CA THR A 42 -2.30 11.35 -11.14
C THR A 42 -1.78 11.83 -12.49
N ALA A 43 -1.22 13.03 -12.56
CA ALA A 43 -0.66 13.56 -13.79
C ALA A 43 0.85 13.35 -13.75
N TYR A 44 1.35 12.18 -14.20
CA TYR A 44 2.76 12.07 -14.58
C TYR A 44 3.10 13.26 -15.51
N PRO A 45 4.17 14.03 -15.23
CA PRO A 45 5.29 13.74 -14.33
C PRO A 45 5.18 14.31 -12.90
N GLN A 46 4.06 14.92 -12.52
CA GLN A 46 3.88 15.52 -11.20
C GLN A 46 3.35 14.51 -10.17
N ALA A 47 4.17 14.24 -9.16
CA ALA A 47 3.72 13.58 -7.94
C ALA A 47 2.57 14.39 -7.32
N GLY A 48 1.50 13.72 -6.91
CA GLY A 48 0.55 14.39 -6.01
C GLY A 48 1.04 14.45 -4.58
N THR A 49 0.26 15.14 -3.75
CA THR A 49 0.62 15.50 -2.39
C THR A 49 0.91 14.28 -1.50
N TYR A 50 0.15 13.18 -1.65
CA TYR A 50 0.42 11.96 -0.89
C TYR A 50 1.79 11.35 -1.25
N ALA A 51 2.07 11.15 -2.53
CA ALA A 51 3.34 10.57 -2.98
C ALA A 51 4.55 11.38 -2.47
N THR A 52 4.49 12.72 -2.56
CA THR A 52 5.52 13.60 -1.98
C THR A 52 5.62 13.45 -0.46
N THR A 53 4.50 13.38 0.25
CA THR A 53 4.51 13.20 1.72
C THR A 53 5.18 11.89 2.11
N VAL A 54 4.93 10.80 1.37
CA VAL A 54 5.59 9.51 1.58
C VAL A 54 7.09 9.60 1.30
N GLN A 55 7.50 10.24 0.20
CA GLN A 55 8.92 10.43 -0.13
C GLN A 55 9.66 11.20 0.98
N ASP A 56 9.09 12.33 1.44
CA ASP A 56 9.66 13.13 2.52
C ASP A 56 9.78 12.32 3.81
N ALA A 57 8.75 11.53 4.14
CA ALA A 57 8.77 10.64 5.29
C ALA A 57 9.84 9.55 5.18
N LEU A 58 10.01 8.93 4.00
CA LEU A 58 11.05 7.93 3.75
C LEU A 58 12.45 8.52 3.86
N GLN A 59 12.65 9.73 3.33
CA GLN A 59 13.90 10.47 3.46
C GLN A 59 14.21 10.80 4.93
N ALA A 60 13.17 11.07 5.74
CA ALA A 60 13.26 11.24 7.18
C ALA A 60 13.30 9.91 7.97
N GLY A 61 13.71 8.81 7.33
CA GLY A 61 13.86 7.50 7.99
C GLY A 61 12.56 6.77 8.26
N GLY A 62 11.52 7.00 7.46
CA GLY A 62 10.18 6.42 7.63
C GLY A 62 9.45 6.97 8.85
N THR A 63 9.62 8.26 9.14
CA THR A 63 8.92 8.95 10.23
C THR A 63 7.49 9.28 9.79
N ASP A 64 6.52 9.14 10.69
CA ASP A 64 5.14 9.50 10.39
C ASP A 64 5.02 11.00 10.05
N SER A 65 4.14 11.33 9.10
CA SER A 65 3.89 12.69 8.63
C SER A 65 2.39 12.95 8.52
N GLY A 66 1.89 13.92 9.29
CA GLY A 66 0.46 14.25 9.36
C GLY A 66 -0.37 13.25 10.18
N ASP A 67 -1.69 13.30 9.99
CA ASP A 67 -2.66 12.42 10.64
C ASP A 67 -3.71 11.93 9.63
N ILE A 68 -3.75 10.63 9.40
CA ILE A 68 -4.64 9.92 8.48
C ILE A 68 -6.13 10.10 8.81
N ASN A 69 -6.46 10.55 10.02
CA ASN A 69 -7.84 10.85 10.43
C ASN A 69 -8.27 12.28 10.03
N THR A 70 -7.33 13.14 9.64
CA THR A 70 -7.61 14.54 9.26
C THR A 70 -7.14 14.90 7.86
N SER A 71 -6.19 14.15 7.28
CA SER A 71 -5.69 14.36 5.92
C SER A 71 -5.57 13.04 5.15
N PRO A 72 -6.08 12.96 3.90
CA PRO A 72 -5.85 11.81 3.02
C PRO A 72 -4.41 11.71 2.54
N THR A 73 -3.59 12.77 2.68
CA THR A 73 -2.20 12.78 2.23
C THR A 73 -1.21 12.36 3.32
N ALA A 74 -1.68 12.04 4.53
CA ALA A 74 -0.80 11.68 5.64
C ALA A 74 -0.11 10.33 5.41
N PHE A 75 1.12 10.22 5.87
CA PHE A 75 1.85 8.97 5.97
C PHE A 75 1.92 8.56 7.44
N ASN A 76 1.12 7.58 7.84
CA ASN A 76 1.19 6.98 9.17
C ASN A 76 1.39 5.47 9.04
N LYS A 77 2.42 4.95 9.70
CA LYS A 77 2.70 3.52 9.69
C LYS A 77 1.59 2.75 10.40
N VAL A 78 1.21 1.61 9.84
CA VAL A 78 0.22 0.71 10.42
C VAL A 78 0.79 -0.70 10.57
N THR A 79 0.41 -1.36 11.66
CA THR A 79 0.69 -2.80 11.89
C THR A 79 -0.58 -3.64 11.85
N SER A 80 -1.74 -2.99 11.89
CA SER A 80 -3.03 -3.63 11.70
C SER A 80 -4.05 -2.65 11.12
N VAL A 81 -5.01 -3.19 10.38
CA VAL A 81 -6.13 -2.44 9.79
C VAL A 81 -7.39 -3.30 9.86
N ASN A 82 -8.56 -2.68 9.81
CA ASN A 82 -9.81 -3.38 9.56
C ASN A 82 -10.01 -3.54 8.05
N ALA A 83 -10.66 -4.64 7.64
CA ALA A 83 -10.99 -4.88 6.24
C ALA A 83 -11.79 -3.73 5.59
N SER A 84 -12.62 -3.03 6.38
CA SER A 84 -13.37 -1.86 5.91
C SER A 84 -12.49 -0.67 5.57
N GLU A 85 -11.27 -0.61 6.09
CA GLU A 85 -10.37 0.53 5.89
C GLU A 85 -9.59 0.45 4.59
N ILE A 86 -9.61 -0.70 3.91
CA ILE A 86 -8.88 -0.98 2.67
C ILE A 86 -9.84 -1.29 1.51
N LEU A 87 -10.79 -0.37 1.31
CA LEU A 87 -11.82 -0.46 0.26
C LEU A 87 -11.64 0.66 -0.76
N THR A 88 -11.94 0.37 -2.03
CA THR A 88 -12.07 1.36 -3.11
C THR A 88 -13.40 1.20 -3.84
N SER A 89 -13.94 2.29 -4.38
CA SER A 89 -15.09 2.29 -5.28
C SER A 89 -14.67 2.25 -6.75
N ALA A 90 -13.37 2.20 -7.05
CA ALA A 90 -12.83 2.32 -8.40
C ALA A 90 -13.38 3.55 -9.15
N GLY A 91 -13.45 4.69 -8.46
CA GLY A 91 -13.96 5.95 -9.00
C GLY A 91 -15.48 6.08 -9.08
N ALA A 92 -16.26 5.07 -8.68
CA ALA A 92 -17.72 5.10 -8.84
C ALA A 92 -18.45 6.03 -7.85
N TYR A 93 -17.89 6.23 -6.65
CA TYR A 93 -18.44 7.11 -5.61
C TYR A 93 -17.39 7.44 -4.55
N ASN A 94 -17.64 8.50 -3.79
CA ASN A 94 -16.69 8.95 -2.77
C ASN A 94 -16.75 8.02 -1.54
N MET A 95 -15.58 7.58 -1.10
CA MET A 95 -15.39 6.68 0.03
C MET A 95 -14.01 6.88 0.63
N TRP A 96 -13.93 6.84 1.97
CA TRP A 96 -12.67 6.84 2.70
C TRP A 96 -12.75 5.87 3.87
N ARG A 97 -11.83 4.90 3.94
CA ARG A 97 -11.77 3.87 4.99
C ARG A 97 -13.14 3.22 5.28
N GLY A 98 -13.91 2.95 4.23
CA GLY A 98 -15.23 2.32 4.30
C GLY A 98 -16.39 3.26 4.68
N ASN A 99 -16.10 4.53 4.99
CA ASN A 99 -17.13 5.55 5.15
C ASN A 99 -17.57 6.08 3.77
N LEU A 100 -18.85 5.87 3.45
CA LEU A 100 -19.46 6.37 2.21
C LEU A 100 -19.78 7.85 2.32
N ASN A 101 -19.51 8.61 1.26
CA ASN A 101 -19.68 10.07 1.20
C ASN A 101 -18.99 10.77 2.40
N PRO A 102 -17.68 10.57 2.57
CA PRO A 102 -16.93 11.27 3.61
C PRO A 102 -17.02 12.80 3.41
N THR A 103 -16.68 13.56 4.44
CA THR A 103 -16.76 15.04 4.42
C THR A 103 -15.39 15.68 4.62
N GLY A 104 -15.30 17.00 4.45
CA GLY A 104 -14.06 17.75 4.66
C GLY A 104 -12.96 17.37 3.66
N ASN A 105 -11.73 17.20 4.16
CA ASN A 105 -10.56 16.88 3.34
C ASN A 105 -10.67 15.55 2.58
N PHE A 106 -11.58 14.66 3.00
CA PHE A 106 -11.78 13.35 2.39
C PHE A 106 -12.92 13.33 1.36
N ALA A 107 -13.62 14.45 1.16
CA ALA A 107 -14.91 14.47 0.44
C ALA A 107 -14.85 13.99 -1.01
N ASN A 108 -13.66 14.01 -1.63
CA ASN A 108 -13.44 13.59 -3.03
C ASN A 108 -12.57 12.33 -3.15
N GLU A 109 -12.26 11.66 -2.04
CA GLU A 109 -11.55 10.38 -2.08
C GLU A 109 -12.53 9.28 -2.49
N THR A 110 -12.06 8.31 -3.25
CA THR A 110 -12.88 7.20 -3.77
C THR A 110 -12.47 5.85 -3.20
N GLY A 111 -11.39 5.82 -2.42
CA GLY A 111 -10.93 4.62 -1.77
C GLY A 111 -9.75 4.86 -0.87
N THR A 112 -9.42 3.82 -0.13
CA THR A 112 -8.22 3.74 0.69
C THR A 112 -7.51 2.43 0.37
N PHE A 113 -6.21 2.52 0.14
CA PHE A 113 -5.35 1.38 -0.17
C PHE A 113 -4.35 1.18 0.95
N LEU A 114 -3.93 -0.07 1.13
CA LEU A 114 -2.76 -0.42 1.92
C LEU A 114 -1.52 -0.39 1.02
N PHE A 115 -0.61 0.53 1.29
CA PHE A 115 0.66 0.70 0.60
C PHE A 115 1.79 0.05 1.38
N PHE A 116 2.83 -0.34 0.65
CA PHE A 116 4.07 -0.85 1.23
C PHE A 116 5.31 -0.04 0.76
N PRO A 117 5.41 1.23 1.15
CA PRO A 117 6.55 2.05 0.76
C PRO A 117 7.84 1.53 1.37
N PHE A 118 8.95 1.74 0.67
CA PHE A 118 10.25 1.30 1.14
C PHE A 118 11.36 2.28 0.78
N SER A 119 12.44 2.21 1.56
CA SER A 119 13.68 2.95 1.32
C SER A 119 14.84 1.98 1.24
N ILE A 120 15.71 2.17 0.26
CA ILE A 120 17.00 1.50 0.13
C ILE A 120 18.09 2.55 0.24
N THR A 121 19.10 2.31 1.05
CA THR A 121 20.28 3.17 1.16
C THR A 121 21.54 2.32 1.06
N VAL A 122 22.48 2.76 0.23
CA VAL A 122 23.74 2.06 -0.01
C VAL A 122 24.91 2.90 0.48
N THR A 123 25.83 2.30 1.23
CA THR A 123 27.09 2.93 1.65
C THR A 123 28.26 2.16 1.06
N GLY A 124 29.13 2.84 0.31
CA GLY A 124 30.30 2.23 -0.34
C GLY A 124 29.99 1.46 -1.61
N GLY A 125 28.83 1.70 -2.24
CA GLY A 125 28.41 1.07 -3.50
C GLY A 125 27.15 1.74 -4.06
N GLN A 126 26.57 1.12 -5.08
CA GLN A 126 25.34 1.56 -5.73
C GLN A 126 24.40 0.36 -5.94
N VAL A 127 23.12 0.66 -6.17
CA VAL A 127 22.06 -0.29 -6.49
C VAL A 127 21.30 0.22 -7.71
N ALA A 128 20.63 -0.65 -8.45
CA ALA A 128 19.68 -0.27 -9.49
C ALA A 128 18.28 -0.83 -9.17
N LEU A 129 17.22 -0.22 -9.72
CA LEU A 129 15.86 -0.76 -9.58
C LEU A 129 15.78 -2.21 -10.03
N SER A 130 16.47 -2.59 -11.11
CA SER A 130 16.51 -3.96 -11.63
C SER A 130 17.10 -4.99 -10.66
N ASP A 131 17.78 -4.56 -9.59
CA ASP A 131 18.29 -5.45 -8.55
C ASP A 131 17.23 -5.79 -7.49
N ILE A 132 16.07 -5.12 -7.53
CA ILE A 132 15.02 -5.23 -6.53
C ILE A 132 14.04 -6.33 -6.90
N THR A 133 13.77 -7.20 -5.93
CA THR A 133 12.64 -8.12 -5.95
C THR A 133 11.66 -7.72 -4.86
N PHE A 134 10.39 -7.67 -5.23
CA PHE A 134 9.26 -7.40 -4.35
C PHE A 134 8.38 -8.65 -4.26
N THR A 135 8.10 -9.09 -3.03
CA THR A 135 7.25 -10.25 -2.78
C THR A 135 6.14 -9.85 -1.82
N GLN A 136 4.88 -10.04 -2.22
CA GLN A 136 3.71 -9.89 -1.37
C GLN A 136 3.04 -11.25 -1.17
N THR A 137 2.86 -11.61 0.09
CA THR A 137 2.20 -12.86 0.49
C THR A 137 1.04 -12.60 1.44
N PHE A 138 0.10 -13.53 1.43
CA PHE A 138 -1.10 -13.53 2.26
C PHE A 138 -1.14 -14.81 3.09
N SER A 139 -1.46 -14.70 4.37
CA SER A 139 -1.61 -15.89 5.22
C SER A 139 -2.84 -16.74 4.85
N ASN A 140 -3.83 -16.13 4.18
CA ASN A 140 -4.99 -16.83 3.63
C ASN A 140 -4.66 -17.41 2.23
N PRO A 141 -4.78 -18.73 2.00
CA PRO A 141 -4.41 -19.35 0.73
C PRO A 141 -5.22 -18.86 -0.49
N THR A 142 -6.50 -18.53 -0.31
CA THR A 142 -7.34 -18.01 -1.39
C THR A 142 -6.88 -16.62 -1.81
N LEU A 143 -6.58 -15.75 -0.85
CA LEU A 143 -6.00 -14.43 -1.13
C LEU A 143 -4.60 -14.56 -1.72
N GLN A 144 -3.77 -15.50 -1.24
CA GLN A 144 -2.45 -15.76 -1.79
C GLN A 144 -2.51 -16.15 -3.27
N ALA A 145 -3.47 -17.00 -3.64
CA ALA A 145 -3.66 -17.41 -5.03
C ALA A 145 -4.17 -16.28 -5.93
N ALA A 146 -4.98 -15.36 -5.38
CA ALA A 146 -5.59 -14.26 -6.14
C ALA A 146 -4.70 -13.01 -6.26
N TYR A 147 -3.95 -12.70 -5.21
CA TYR A 147 -3.26 -11.42 -5.03
C TYR A 147 -1.79 -11.56 -4.65
N GLY A 148 -1.29 -12.78 -4.42
CA GLY A 148 0.13 -12.99 -4.15
C GLY A 148 0.99 -12.56 -5.33
N VAL A 149 2.02 -11.77 -5.08
CA VAL A 149 2.90 -11.23 -6.13
C VAL A 149 4.35 -11.59 -5.81
N ASN A 150 5.08 -11.99 -6.85
CA ASN A 150 6.53 -11.99 -6.86
C ASN A 150 6.97 -11.23 -8.11
N TYR A 151 7.46 -10.02 -7.92
CA TYR A 151 7.82 -9.11 -8.99
C TYR A 151 9.30 -8.75 -8.92
N VAL A 152 9.95 -8.82 -10.08
CA VAL A 152 11.34 -8.41 -10.25
C VAL A 152 11.32 -7.28 -11.26
N TYR A 153 11.89 -6.13 -10.89
CA TYR A 153 12.05 -5.03 -11.83
C TYR A 153 12.91 -5.48 -13.01
N SER A 154 12.42 -5.22 -14.20
CA SER A 154 13.06 -5.54 -15.46
C SER A 154 13.83 -4.34 -16.00
N ALA A 155 14.64 -4.55 -17.03
CA ALA A 155 15.32 -3.46 -17.74
C ALA A 155 14.37 -2.51 -18.50
N ALA A 156 13.09 -2.88 -18.66
CA ALA A 156 12.07 -2.04 -19.30
C ALA A 156 11.43 -1.05 -18.32
N ASP A 157 11.56 -1.29 -17.02
CA ASP A 157 11.07 -0.37 -15.99
C ASP A 157 11.97 0.87 -15.96
N ILE A 158 11.40 1.98 -15.48
CA ILE A 158 12.07 3.26 -15.42
C ILE A 158 11.88 3.87 -14.04
N TYR A 159 12.81 4.74 -13.65
CA TYR A 159 12.60 5.61 -12.52
C TYR A 159 11.39 6.52 -12.78
N SER A 160 10.60 6.73 -11.74
CA SER A 160 9.35 7.49 -11.78
C SER A 160 9.22 8.30 -10.49
N PHE A 161 8.11 9.02 -10.32
CA PHE A 161 7.81 9.64 -9.03
C PHE A 161 7.44 8.59 -7.96
N GLU A 162 6.97 7.41 -8.35
CA GLU A 162 6.69 6.31 -7.41
C GLU A 162 7.95 5.51 -7.08
N GLU A 163 8.91 5.45 -8.02
CA GLU A 163 10.22 4.80 -7.91
C GLU A 163 11.34 5.80 -8.14
N MET A 164 11.76 6.50 -7.08
CA MET A 164 12.80 7.50 -7.17
C MET A 164 14.17 6.93 -6.83
N GLY A 165 15.15 7.15 -7.70
CA GLY A 165 16.56 6.91 -7.41
C GLY A 165 17.22 8.18 -6.90
N PHE A 166 18.27 8.07 -6.10
CA PHE A 166 19.11 9.23 -5.75
C PHE A 166 20.60 8.88 -5.85
N VAL A 167 21.39 9.72 -6.53
CA VAL A 167 22.85 9.55 -6.72
C VAL A 167 23.66 10.40 -5.73
N ASN A 168 22.95 11.23 -4.96
CA ASN A 168 23.37 11.92 -3.76
C ASN A 168 22.08 12.45 -3.11
N PRO A 169 22.09 12.89 -1.84
CA PRO A 169 20.86 13.36 -1.16
C PRO A 169 20.20 14.59 -1.79
N SER A 170 20.75 15.16 -2.87
CA SER A 170 20.31 16.39 -3.54
C SER A 170 19.96 16.19 -5.02
N THR A 171 20.15 15.00 -5.58
CA THR A 171 19.87 14.70 -6.99
C THR A 171 19.04 13.43 -7.10
N TYR A 172 17.81 13.59 -7.56
CA TYR A 172 16.87 12.50 -7.75
C TYR A 172 16.69 12.18 -9.24
N LEU A 173 16.60 10.90 -9.54
CA LEU A 173 16.11 10.35 -10.80
C LEU A 173 14.63 10.05 -10.60
N THR A 174 13.77 10.82 -11.25
CA THR A 174 12.31 10.75 -11.06
C THR A 174 11.56 10.52 -12.38
N GLY A 175 12.27 10.27 -13.48
CA GLY A 175 11.62 10.09 -14.79
C GLY A 175 12.59 9.94 -15.96
N GLY A 176 12.50 8.79 -16.63
CA GLY A 176 13.09 8.57 -17.96
C GLY A 176 14.40 7.78 -17.96
N GLU A 177 15.08 7.67 -16.82
CA GLU A 177 16.21 6.76 -16.64
C GLU A 177 15.75 5.31 -16.51
N GLY A 178 16.46 4.38 -17.15
CA GLY A 178 16.13 2.96 -17.11
C GLY A 178 16.44 2.34 -15.74
N ALA A 179 15.73 1.26 -15.41
CA ALA A 179 15.87 0.55 -14.13
C ALA A 179 17.27 -0.02 -13.86
N SER A 180 18.14 -0.10 -14.88
CA SER A 180 19.54 -0.50 -14.74
C SER A 180 20.49 0.64 -14.37
N THR A 181 20.02 1.89 -14.32
CA THR A 181 20.83 3.04 -13.92
C THR A 181 21.19 2.93 -12.43
N PRO A 182 22.50 2.88 -12.09
CA PRO A 182 22.95 2.78 -10.70
C PRO A 182 22.71 4.08 -9.92
N VAL A 183 22.29 3.93 -8.66
CA VAL A 183 22.01 5.01 -7.71
C VAL A 183 22.51 4.64 -6.31
N ASP A 184 22.66 5.64 -5.45
CA ASP A 184 23.12 5.48 -4.06
C ASP A 184 21.99 5.04 -3.12
N GLY A 185 20.75 5.19 -3.57
CA GLY A 185 19.58 4.61 -2.91
C GLY A 185 18.30 4.89 -3.67
N ILE A 186 17.22 4.30 -3.16
CA ILE A 186 15.91 4.27 -3.82
C ILE A 186 14.82 4.55 -2.78
N PHE A 187 13.86 5.39 -3.14
CA PHE A 187 12.60 5.57 -2.42
C PHE A 187 11.46 5.08 -3.29
N ASN A 188 10.59 4.24 -2.72
CA ASN A 188 9.39 3.77 -3.38
C ASN A 188 8.16 4.07 -2.53
N THR A 189 7.15 4.70 -3.13
CA THR A 189 5.92 5.14 -2.44
C THR A 189 4.91 4.01 -2.18
N GLY A 190 5.14 2.84 -2.76
CA GLY A 190 4.32 1.63 -2.62
C GLY A 190 3.14 1.56 -3.58
N GLY A 191 2.97 2.53 -4.49
CA GLY A 191 1.82 2.64 -5.39
C GLY A 191 1.58 1.41 -6.25
N PHE A 192 2.64 0.91 -6.88
CA PHE A 192 2.60 -0.23 -7.79
C PHE A 192 2.11 -1.55 -7.15
N PHE A 193 2.25 -1.69 -5.82
CA PHE A 193 1.89 -2.91 -5.09
C PHE A 193 0.86 -2.68 -3.98
N ALA A 194 0.12 -1.58 -4.09
CA ALA A 194 -0.92 -1.23 -3.12
C ALA A 194 -2.09 -2.23 -3.20
N PHE A 195 -2.71 -2.52 -2.07
CA PHE A 195 -3.81 -3.47 -1.96
C PHE A 195 -5.09 -2.80 -1.47
N ALA A 196 -6.21 -3.05 -2.16
CA ALA A 196 -7.56 -2.72 -1.71
C ALA A 196 -8.59 -3.67 -2.30
N TYR A 197 -9.74 -3.80 -1.66
CA TYR A 197 -10.89 -4.47 -2.23
C TYR A 197 -11.78 -3.49 -2.98
N ASN A 198 -12.13 -3.85 -4.23
CA ASN A 198 -13.10 -3.08 -5.00
C ASN A 198 -14.53 -3.38 -4.55
N ALA A 199 -15.17 -2.40 -3.91
CA ALA A 199 -16.55 -2.47 -3.43
C ALA A 199 -17.54 -2.74 -4.58
N THR A 200 -17.29 -2.21 -5.77
CA THR A 200 -18.19 -2.36 -6.93
C THR A 200 -18.17 -3.78 -7.52
N ALA A 201 -17.16 -4.58 -7.22
CA ALA A 201 -16.97 -5.90 -7.81
C ALA A 201 -17.89 -7.00 -7.23
N ASN A 202 -18.51 -6.76 -6.06
CA ASN A 202 -19.29 -7.78 -5.33
C ASN A 202 -20.81 -7.61 -5.49
N GLY A 203 -21.24 -6.99 -6.59
CA GLY A 203 -22.65 -6.76 -6.91
C GLY A 203 -23.35 -5.80 -5.93
N GLY A 204 -24.67 -5.63 -6.09
CA GLY A 204 -25.45 -4.65 -5.35
C GLY A 204 -25.79 -3.42 -6.20
N VAL A 205 -26.99 -2.88 -5.98
CA VAL A 205 -27.56 -1.81 -6.83
C VAL A 205 -27.24 -0.42 -6.28
N THR A 206 -26.86 -0.34 -4.99
CA THR A 206 -26.51 0.90 -4.31
C THR A 206 -25.10 0.82 -3.72
N PRO A 207 -24.41 1.97 -3.51
CA PRO A 207 -23.09 1.98 -2.85
C PRO A 207 -23.07 1.26 -1.50
N ASN A 208 -24.11 1.45 -0.67
CA ASN A 208 -24.23 0.76 0.62
C ASN A 208 -24.28 -0.76 0.48
N GLN A 209 -25.04 -1.27 -0.50
CA GLN A 209 -25.12 -2.71 -0.76
C GLN A 209 -23.80 -3.27 -1.27
N GLN A 210 -23.11 -2.53 -2.15
CA GLN A 210 -21.80 -2.91 -2.68
C GLN A 210 -20.76 -3.03 -1.56
N VAL A 211 -20.62 -2.02 -0.71
CA VAL A 211 -19.73 -2.06 0.46
C VAL A 211 -20.10 -3.22 1.39
N ALA A 212 -21.39 -3.40 1.71
CA ALA A 212 -21.83 -4.48 2.58
C ALA A 212 -21.53 -5.87 1.99
N ASN A 213 -21.77 -6.08 0.70
CA ASN A 213 -21.47 -7.34 0.01
C ASN A 213 -19.97 -7.63 -0.03
N THR A 214 -19.15 -6.60 -0.26
CA THR A 214 -17.68 -6.74 -0.22
C THR A 214 -17.20 -7.09 1.18
N LEU A 215 -17.68 -6.40 2.22
CA LEU A 215 -17.34 -6.74 3.60
C LEU A 215 -17.78 -8.15 3.99
N ALA A 216 -18.94 -8.59 3.50
CA ALA A 216 -19.42 -9.96 3.66
C ALA A 216 -18.48 -10.98 3.01
N ALA A 217 -18.02 -10.71 1.78
CA ALA A 217 -17.06 -11.56 1.08
C ALA A 217 -15.71 -11.61 1.80
N ILE A 218 -15.21 -10.48 2.30
CA ILE A 218 -13.94 -10.42 3.05
C ILE A 218 -14.04 -11.16 4.38
N ALA A 219 -15.17 -11.03 5.09
CA ALA A 219 -15.40 -11.75 6.34
C ALA A 219 -15.32 -13.27 6.20
N ALA A 220 -15.59 -13.82 5.01
CA ALA A 220 -15.43 -15.25 4.73
C ALA A 220 -13.97 -15.73 4.74
N PHE A 221 -12.99 -14.82 4.58
CA PHE A 221 -11.57 -15.14 4.69
C PHE A 221 -11.07 -15.20 6.15
N GLY A 222 -11.84 -14.68 7.10
CA GLY A 222 -11.41 -14.47 8.48
C GLY A 222 -10.29 -13.44 8.60
N ASN A 223 -9.62 -13.41 9.75
CA ASN A 223 -8.43 -12.59 9.94
C ASN A 223 -7.25 -13.18 9.14
N TYR A 224 -6.49 -12.32 8.48
CA TYR A 224 -5.31 -12.72 7.72
C TYR A 224 -4.20 -11.67 7.84
N THR A 225 -2.98 -12.02 7.46
CA THR A 225 -1.86 -11.08 7.38
C THR A 225 -1.45 -10.89 5.93
N ILE A 226 -1.01 -9.67 5.62
CA ILE A 226 -0.35 -9.32 4.36
C ILE A 226 1.11 -9.03 4.72
N LYS A 227 2.02 -9.76 4.09
CA LYS A 227 3.46 -9.58 4.29
C LYS A 227 4.11 -9.19 2.98
N THR A 228 4.79 -8.06 2.99
CA THR A 228 5.56 -7.57 1.86
C THR A 228 7.03 -7.58 2.21
N CYS A 229 7.84 -8.18 1.36
CA CYS A 229 9.28 -8.25 1.49
C CYS A 229 9.96 -7.63 0.26
N VAL A 230 11.05 -6.90 0.52
CA VAL A 230 11.92 -6.30 -0.49
C VAL A 230 13.32 -6.86 -0.30
N SER A 231 13.91 -7.38 -1.38
CA SER A 231 15.31 -7.82 -1.42
C SER A 231 16.06 -7.16 -2.56
N VAL A 232 17.36 -6.98 -2.36
CA VAL A 232 18.29 -6.38 -3.32
C VAL A 232 19.38 -7.40 -3.64
N GLY A 233 19.37 -7.96 -4.86
CA GLY A 233 20.31 -9.00 -5.27
C GLY A 233 20.32 -10.19 -4.31
N THR A 234 21.48 -10.47 -3.69
CA THR A 234 21.67 -11.57 -2.74
C THR A 234 21.53 -11.15 -1.27
N GLN A 235 21.18 -9.90 -0.98
CA GLN A 235 20.98 -9.42 0.38
C GLN A 235 19.74 -10.03 1.03
N ALA A 236 19.76 -10.14 2.37
CA ALA A 236 18.60 -10.58 3.12
C ALA A 236 17.40 -9.64 2.88
N SER A 237 16.21 -10.22 2.72
CA SER A 237 14.98 -9.45 2.54
C SER A 237 14.61 -8.68 3.81
N SER A 238 14.13 -7.47 3.64
CA SER A 238 13.45 -6.70 4.68
C SER A 238 11.95 -6.75 4.44
N CYS A 239 11.13 -6.87 5.50
CA CYS A 239 9.69 -7.07 5.34
C CYS A 239 8.87 -6.19 6.28
N ALA A 240 7.69 -5.79 5.81
CA ALA A 240 6.60 -5.27 6.62
C ALA A 240 5.45 -6.28 6.63
N GLU A 241 4.77 -6.42 7.76
CA GLU A 241 3.61 -7.30 7.91
C GLU A 241 2.47 -6.53 8.58
N VAL A 242 1.26 -6.67 8.02
CA VAL A 242 0.04 -6.03 8.51
C VAL A 242 -1.02 -7.08 8.76
N ALA A 243 -1.60 -7.06 9.96
CA ALA A 243 -2.78 -7.83 10.26
C ALA A 243 -4.04 -7.15 9.71
N VAL A 244 -4.85 -7.87 8.94
CA VAL A 244 -6.17 -7.42 8.52
C VAL A 244 -7.22 -8.10 9.38
N ASN A 245 -7.92 -7.28 10.17
CA ASN A 245 -9.05 -7.70 10.97
C ASN A 245 -10.30 -7.65 10.11
N ALA A 246 -10.82 -8.82 9.74
CA ALA A 246 -12.11 -8.91 9.10
C ALA A 246 -13.16 -8.96 10.22
N PRO A 247 -14.02 -7.93 10.39
CA PRO A 247 -15.04 -8.00 11.43
C PRO A 247 -15.89 -9.25 11.18
N PRO A 248 -16.26 -10.00 12.24
CA PRO A 248 -17.17 -11.14 12.07
C PRO A 248 -18.43 -10.62 11.37
N GLN A 249 -18.92 -11.36 10.37
CA GLN A 249 -20.22 -11.03 9.80
C GLN A 249 -21.22 -10.89 10.94
N ALA A 250 -21.83 -9.72 11.06
CA ALA A 250 -23.04 -9.59 11.87
C ALA A 250 -24.08 -10.48 11.19
N ILE A 251 -24.21 -11.72 11.67
CA ILE A 251 -25.35 -12.57 11.38
C ILE A 251 -26.55 -11.73 11.79
N PRO A 252 -27.49 -11.38 10.89
CA PRO A 252 -28.62 -10.54 11.22
C PRO A 252 -29.28 -11.07 12.49
N GLU A 253 -29.32 -10.26 13.55
CA GLU A 253 -29.84 -10.75 14.81
C GLU A 253 -31.29 -11.24 14.61
N PRO A 254 -31.69 -12.37 15.21
CA PRO A 254 -33.03 -12.92 15.10
C PRO A 254 -34.14 -11.90 15.40
N ALA A 255 -33.84 -10.84 16.16
CA ALA A 255 -34.72 -9.72 16.46
C ALA A 255 -35.25 -9.00 15.20
N SER A 256 -34.47 -8.90 14.12
CA SER A 256 -34.92 -8.31 12.85
C SER A 256 -35.99 -9.17 12.16
N TYR A 257 -35.84 -10.51 12.24
CA TYR A 257 -36.86 -11.44 11.78
C TYR A 257 -38.08 -11.46 12.71
N ALA A 258 -37.88 -11.29 14.01
CA ALA A 258 -38.97 -11.19 14.98
C ALA A 258 -39.78 -9.90 14.80
N LEU A 259 -39.13 -8.75 14.55
CA LEU A 259 -39.79 -7.48 14.26
C LEU A 259 -40.53 -7.51 12.92
N MET A 260 -39.93 -8.10 11.89
CA MET A 260 -40.59 -8.31 10.60
C MET A 260 -41.78 -9.29 10.73
N GLY A 261 -41.61 -10.37 11.49
CA GLY A 261 -42.67 -11.33 11.80
C GLY A 261 -43.81 -10.72 12.60
N ALA A 262 -43.51 -9.93 13.63
CA ALA A 262 -44.49 -9.20 14.43
C ALA A 262 -45.21 -8.13 13.59
N GLY A 263 -44.52 -7.45 12.68
CA GLY A 263 -45.10 -6.53 11.71
C GLY A 263 -46.10 -7.21 10.76
N LEU A 264 -45.77 -8.40 10.25
CA LEU A 264 -46.67 -9.16 9.38
C LEU A 264 -47.88 -9.74 10.14
N LEU A 265 -47.69 -10.23 11.36
CA LEU A 265 -48.78 -10.73 12.21
C LEU A 265 -49.75 -9.62 12.62
N SER A 266 -49.24 -8.43 12.94
CA SER A 266 -50.09 -7.27 13.25
C SER A 266 -50.91 -6.81 12.04
N LEU A 267 -50.34 -6.83 10.83
CA LEU A 267 -51.09 -6.54 9.59
C LEU A 267 -52.21 -7.57 9.33
N LEU A 268 -51.96 -8.86 9.57
CA LEU A 268 -52.99 -9.91 9.46
C LEU A 268 -54.13 -9.73 10.48
N ALA A 269 -53.80 -9.34 11.72
CA ALA A 269 -54.78 -9.04 12.74
C ALA A 269 -55.66 -7.83 12.38
N PHE A 270 -55.08 -6.77 11.81
CA PHE A 270 -55.84 -5.61 11.34
C PHE A 270 -56.76 -5.92 10.17
N ARG A 271 -56.36 -6.83 9.26
CA ARG A 271 -57.21 -7.25 8.12
C ARG A 271 -58.46 -7.98 8.57
N ARG A 272 -58.37 -8.84 9.59
CA ARG A 272 -59.53 -9.59 10.13
C ARG A 272 -60.56 -8.72 10.86
N LYS A 273 -60.18 -7.54 11.34
CA LYS A 273 -61.13 -6.61 11.99
C LYS A 273 -61.90 -5.73 11.00
N ARG A 274 -61.52 -5.70 9.72
CA ARG A 274 -62.16 -4.90 8.67
C ARG A 274 -63.05 -5.71 7.73
N ALA A 275 -63.02 -7.04 7.81
CA ALA A 275 -63.95 -7.94 7.12
C ALA A 275 -65.06 -8.34 8.10
#